data_AF-A0A0M0F4X7-F1
#
_entry.id   AF-A0A0M0F4X7-F1
#
_cell.length_a   1.000
_cell.length_b   1.000
_cell.length_c   1.000
_cell.angle_alpha   90.00
_cell.angle_beta   90.00
_cell.angle_gamma   90.00
#
_symmetry.space_group_name_H-M   'P 1'
#
loop_
_entity.id
_entity.type
_entity.pdbx_description
1 polymer ?
#
loop_
_entity_poly.entity_id
_entity_poly.type
_entity_poly.pdbx_seq_one_letter_code
_entity_poly.pdbx_strand_id
1 'polypeptide(L)'
;MGGGGAPSAKFANPGDSIRGRIVAPPQAYQERDYVKDKPGGGDLKFYPSGDPIMSVYVDVHTDLHDPSIEDDDGTRRVYIEGRYLKADVRNAVRAAGAAGLEVGGTLELTFTHREDPDDKRSRKFWQAKYIPAGNAALMAPEVGGQPTAPATPPPSAPAAQPASAPVPTAPAAAPAQQPADLARQLFAVGLDDAQVAGATGLDAAVVAALRTAA
;
A
#
# COMPACT_ATOMS: atom_id res chain seq x y z
N MET A 1 -23.27 -11.91 5.22
CA MET A 1 -23.50 -10.46 5.10
C MET A 1 -22.49 -9.76 6.00
N GLY A 2 -21.60 -8.94 5.46
CA GLY A 2 -20.54 -8.31 6.23
C GLY A 2 -19.63 -7.50 5.32
N GLY A 3 -20.19 -6.49 4.65
CA GLY A 3 -19.39 -5.47 3.96
C GLY A 3 -18.82 -4.49 4.98
N GLY A 4 -18.01 -4.97 5.93
CA GLY A 4 -17.32 -4.16 6.91
C GLY A 4 -16.02 -3.64 6.31
N GLY A 5 -16.04 -2.44 5.72
CA GLY A 5 -14.80 -1.78 5.30
C GLY A 5 -13.96 -1.36 6.50
N ALA A 6 -12.65 -1.16 6.30
CA ALA A 6 -11.75 -0.69 7.36
C ALA A 6 -12.30 0.57 8.05
N PRO A 7 -12.23 0.66 9.39
CA PRO A 7 -12.73 1.81 10.14
C PRO A 7 -12.04 3.10 9.69
N SER A 8 -12.80 4.18 9.57
CA SER A 8 -12.27 5.45 9.07
C SER A 8 -11.38 6.14 10.10
N ALA A 9 -10.26 6.70 9.64
CA ALA A 9 -9.43 7.61 10.42
C ALA A 9 -10.22 8.88 10.78
N LYS A 10 -10.16 9.31 12.04
CA LYS A 10 -10.89 10.48 12.55
C LYS A 10 -9.91 11.58 12.93
N PHE A 11 -10.24 12.81 12.54
CA PHE A 11 -9.48 14.03 12.87
C PHE A 11 -10.45 15.08 13.42
N ALA A 12 -10.76 14.97 14.70
CA ALA A 12 -11.70 15.85 15.38
C ALA A 12 -11.08 17.21 15.70
N ASN A 13 -9.84 17.21 16.17
CA ASN A 13 -9.16 18.36 16.77
C ASN A 13 -7.84 18.66 16.06
N PRO A 14 -7.43 19.94 15.98
CA PRO A 14 -6.07 20.31 15.63
C PRO A 14 -5.05 19.54 16.48
N GLY A 15 -4.03 18.97 15.84
CA GLY A 15 -3.05 18.06 16.44
C GLY A 15 -3.32 16.58 16.19
N ASP A 16 -4.55 16.20 15.84
CA ASP A 16 -4.85 14.80 15.49
C ASP A 16 -4.02 14.38 14.27
N SER A 17 -3.35 13.24 14.41
CA SER A 17 -2.49 12.69 13.37
C SER A 17 -2.75 11.20 13.16
N ILE A 18 -2.46 10.74 11.96
CA ILE A 18 -2.36 9.33 11.63
C ILE A 18 -1.05 9.12 10.90
N ARG A 19 -0.39 8.00 11.21
CA ARG A 19 0.75 7.51 10.46
C ARG A 19 0.54 6.02 10.25
N GLY A 20 0.68 5.57 9.01
CA GLY A 20 0.53 4.17 8.70
C GLY A 20 1.07 3.76 7.34
N ARG A 21 1.29 2.46 7.20
CA ARG A 21 1.74 1.85 5.94
C ARG A 21 0.53 1.55 5.07
N ILE A 22 0.53 2.00 3.82
CA ILE A 22 -0.55 1.73 2.87
C ILE A 22 -0.59 0.23 2.57
N VAL A 23 -1.73 -0.41 2.83
CA VAL A 23 -1.90 -1.87 2.67
C VAL A 23 -2.65 -2.27 1.41
N ALA A 24 -3.38 -1.34 0.80
CA ALA A 24 -4.15 -1.58 -0.42
C ALA A 24 -3.96 -0.44 -1.44
N PRO A 25 -4.10 -0.71 -2.75
CA PRO A 25 -3.99 0.32 -3.77
C PRO A 25 -5.01 1.45 -3.53
N PRO A 26 -4.63 2.73 -3.71
CA PRO A 26 -5.57 3.84 -3.56
C PRO A 26 -6.81 3.65 -4.43
N GLN A 27 -7.98 3.87 -3.84
CA GLN A 27 -9.26 3.66 -4.51
C GLN A 27 -9.93 4.99 -4.79
N ALA A 28 -10.30 5.21 -6.06
CA ALA A 28 -11.12 6.35 -6.46
C ALA A 28 -12.59 6.08 -6.13
N TYR A 29 -13.30 7.10 -5.68
CA TYR A 29 -14.73 7.04 -5.41
C TYR A 29 -15.35 8.42 -5.59
N GLN A 30 -16.66 8.48 -5.81
CA GLN A 30 -17.39 9.74 -5.83
C GLN A 30 -17.69 10.20 -4.41
N GLU A 31 -17.37 11.47 -4.11
CA GLU A 31 -17.63 12.09 -2.82
C GLU A 31 -19.13 12.14 -2.53
N ARG A 32 -19.48 12.00 -1.25
CA ARG A 32 -20.86 12.07 -0.77
C ARG A 32 -21.00 13.16 0.27
N ASP A 33 -22.20 13.71 0.38
CA ASP A 33 -22.48 14.64 1.47
C ASP A 33 -22.33 13.93 2.82
N TYR A 34 -21.65 14.61 3.75
CA TYR A 34 -21.45 14.07 5.08
C TYR A 34 -22.74 14.22 5.89
N VAL A 35 -23.35 13.07 6.21
CA VAL A 35 -24.49 12.99 7.13
C VAL A 35 -23.97 12.46 8.46
N LYS A 36 -24.01 13.30 9.51
CA LYS A 36 -23.44 13.00 10.84
C LYS A 36 -23.92 11.65 11.39
N ASP A 37 -25.21 11.37 11.25
CA ASP A 37 -25.87 10.19 11.80
C ASP A 37 -25.90 9.00 10.80
N LYS A 38 -25.38 9.20 9.59
CA LYS A 38 -25.34 8.18 8.53
C LYS A 38 -24.09 8.35 7.64
N PRO A 39 -22.88 8.08 8.17
CA PRO A 39 -21.65 8.18 7.40
C PRO A 39 -21.71 7.30 6.14
N GLY A 40 -21.35 7.87 4.99
CA GLY A 40 -21.46 7.21 3.68
C GLY A 40 -22.88 7.12 3.10
N GLY A 41 -23.90 7.58 3.84
CA GLY A 41 -25.31 7.53 3.44
C GLY A 41 -25.86 8.81 2.82
N GLY A 42 -25.03 9.84 2.61
CA GLY A 42 -25.43 11.07 1.94
C GLY A 42 -25.44 10.96 0.41
N ASP A 43 -26.00 11.99 -0.22
CA ASP A 43 -26.14 12.11 -1.67
C ASP A 43 -24.77 12.23 -2.36
N LEU A 44 -24.72 11.81 -3.62
CA LEU A 44 -23.52 11.93 -4.45
C LEU A 44 -23.28 13.39 -4.80
N LYS A 45 -22.03 13.85 -4.68
CA LYS A 45 -21.66 15.24 -4.95
C LYS A 45 -21.28 15.45 -6.40
N PHE A 46 -21.74 16.57 -6.95
CA PHE A 46 -21.49 17.02 -8.31
C PHE A 46 -20.98 18.46 -8.31
N TYR A 47 -20.11 18.80 -9.26
CA TYR A 47 -19.78 20.18 -9.56
C TYR A 47 -21.00 20.92 -10.15
N PRO A 48 -21.03 22.27 -10.16
CA PRO A 48 -22.10 23.03 -10.81
C PRO A 48 -22.31 22.67 -12.29
N SER A 49 -21.26 22.16 -12.95
CA SER A 49 -21.29 21.65 -14.32
C SER A 49 -22.04 20.32 -14.49
N GLY A 50 -22.32 19.60 -13.40
CA GLY A 50 -22.91 18.26 -13.41
C GLY A 50 -21.90 17.11 -13.35
N ASP A 51 -20.60 17.38 -13.43
CA ASP A 51 -19.55 16.36 -13.31
C ASP A 51 -19.43 15.81 -11.88
N PRO A 52 -19.20 14.50 -11.68
CA PRO A 52 -19.05 13.91 -10.36
C PRO A 52 -17.78 14.42 -9.66
N ILE A 53 -17.90 14.74 -8.37
CA ILE A 53 -16.73 15.10 -7.56
C ILE A 53 -16.02 13.82 -7.12
N MET A 54 -14.90 13.49 -7.76
CA MET A 54 -14.12 12.30 -7.46
C MET A 54 -13.06 12.56 -6.39
N SER A 55 -12.93 11.65 -5.43
CA SER A 55 -11.95 11.64 -4.34
C SER A 55 -11.25 10.27 -4.26
N VAL A 56 -10.20 10.18 -3.44
CA VAL A 56 -9.42 8.95 -3.25
C VAL A 56 -9.43 8.59 -1.77
N TYR A 57 -9.47 7.31 -1.46
CA TYR A 57 -9.14 6.82 -0.12
C TYR A 57 -7.98 5.83 -0.18
N VAL A 58 -7.27 5.71 0.93
CA VAL A 58 -6.24 4.68 1.15
C VAL A 58 -6.50 3.98 2.46
N ASP A 59 -6.22 2.68 2.50
CA ASP A 59 -6.23 1.91 3.73
C ASP A 59 -4.80 1.82 4.24
N VAL A 60 -4.57 2.26 5.48
CA VAL A 60 -3.26 2.28 6.13
C VAL A 60 -3.27 1.41 7.38
N HIS A 61 -2.26 0.57 7.55
CA HIS A 61 -2.04 -0.16 8.79
C HIS A 61 -1.36 0.75 9.81
N THR A 62 -1.92 0.78 11.01
CA THR A 62 -1.50 1.63 12.14
C THR A 62 -1.49 0.80 13.41
N ASP A 63 -0.87 1.34 14.47
CA ASP A 63 -0.91 0.73 15.81
C ASP A 63 -2.21 1.08 16.58
N LEU A 64 -3.19 1.73 15.94
CA LEU A 64 -4.44 2.13 16.58
C LEU A 64 -5.43 0.97 16.58
N HIS A 65 -5.99 0.60 17.72
CA HIS A 65 -7.06 -0.41 17.83
C HIS A 65 -8.28 0.15 18.57
N ASP A 66 -9.48 -0.14 18.06
CA ASP A 66 -10.76 0.17 18.71
C ASP A 66 -11.33 -1.11 19.32
N PRO A 67 -11.34 -1.27 20.66
CA PRO A 67 -11.83 -2.48 21.32
C PRO A 67 -13.33 -2.72 21.13
N SER A 68 -14.07 -1.74 20.59
CA SER A 68 -15.50 -1.85 20.28
C SER A 68 -15.75 -2.52 18.92
N ILE A 69 -14.70 -2.72 18.11
CA ILE A 69 -14.77 -3.35 16.79
C ILE A 69 -14.12 -4.73 16.91
N GLU A 70 -14.93 -5.77 16.71
CA GLU A 70 -14.45 -7.15 16.61
C GLU A 70 -13.48 -7.28 15.42
N ASP A 71 -12.35 -7.93 15.63
CA ASP A 71 -11.27 -8.11 14.63
C ASP A 71 -10.64 -6.81 14.09
N ASP A 72 -10.59 -5.73 14.88
CA ASP A 72 -9.83 -4.53 14.48
C ASP A 72 -8.32 -4.82 14.40
N ASP A 73 -7.85 -5.05 13.18
CA ASP A 73 -6.48 -5.38 12.82
C ASP A 73 -5.53 -4.15 12.78
N GLY A 74 -6.00 -2.97 13.19
CA GLY A 74 -5.22 -1.74 13.15
C GLY A 74 -5.26 -1.01 11.82
N THR A 75 -5.99 -1.52 10.82
CA THR A 75 -6.19 -0.85 9.54
C THR A 75 -7.16 0.30 9.68
N ARG A 76 -6.82 1.44 9.08
CA ARG A 76 -7.65 2.64 9.05
C ARG A 76 -7.80 3.15 7.62
N ARG A 77 -9.02 3.49 7.25
CA ARG A 77 -9.31 4.16 5.98
C ARG A 77 -9.11 5.67 6.10
N VAL A 78 -8.21 6.22 5.30
CA VAL A 78 -7.97 7.67 5.20
C VAL A 78 -8.61 8.18 3.92
N TYR A 79 -9.62 9.03 4.07
CA TYR A 79 -10.27 9.72 2.96
C TYR A 79 -9.50 10.99 2.59
N ILE A 80 -9.09 11.10 1.33
CA ILE A 80 -8.36 12.23 0.77
C ILE A 80 -9.35 13.05 -0.08
N GLU A 81 -10.21 13.77 0.62
CA GLU A 81 -11.31 14.55 0.06
C GLU A 81 -10.99 16.05 -0.01
N GLY A 82 -11.74 16.76 -0.86
CA GLY A 82 -11.61 18.22 -0.98
C GLY A 82 -10.31 18.69 -1.64
N ARG A 83 -10.31 19.95 -2.08
CA ARG A 83 -9.23 20.53 -2.88
C ARG A 83 -7.89 20.59 -2.13
N TYR A 84 -7.92 20.97 -0.86
CA TYR A 84 -6.73 21.32 -0.10
C TYR A 84 -5.98 20.10 0.42
N LEU A 85 -6.67 19.15 1.06
CA LEU A 85 -6.05 17.90 1.50
C LEU A 85 -5.46 17.12 0.31
N LYS A 86 -6.17 17.05 -0.83
CA LYS A 86 -5.62 16.49 -2.08
C LYS A 86 -4.35 17.21 -2.53
N ALA A 87 -4.26 18.53 -2.34
CA ALA A 87 -3.08 19.29 -2.69
C ALA A 87 -1.91 19.01 -1.74
N ASP A 88 -2.15 18.99 -0.43
CA ASP A 88 -1.14 18.71 0.58
C ASP A 88 -0.55 17.30 0.40
N VAL A 89 -1.40 16.28 0.21
CA VAL A 89 -0.94 14.92 -0.05
C VAL A 89 -0.17 14.82 -1.39
N ARG A 90 -0.68 15.44 -2.46
CA ARG A 90 0.03 15.46 -3.75
C ARG A 90 1.39 16.15 -3.64
N ASN A 91 1.50 17.22 -2.87
CA ASN A 91 2.76 17.91 -2.64
C ASN A 91 3.73 17.03 -1.84
N ALA A 92 3.26 16.31 -0.83
CA ALA A 92 4.07 15.36 -0.06
C ALA A 92 4.61 14.22 -0.93
N VAL A 93 3.77 13.64 -1.79
CA VAL A 93 4.17 12.59 -2.74
C VAL A 93 5.23 13.10 -3.72
N ARG A 94 5.02 14.30 -4.28
CA ARG A 94 6.00 14.94 -5.18
C ARG A 94 7.31 15.26 -4.49
N ALA A 95 7.27 15.78 -3.26
CA ALA A 95 8.47 16.07 -2.46
C ALA A 95 9.27 14.79 -2.15
N ALA A 96 8.59 13.65 -2.03
CA ALA A 96 9.20 12.35 -1.86
C ALA A 96 9.74 11.72 -3.17
N GLY A 97 9.57 12.38 -4.33
CA GLY A 97 10.00 11.87 -5.63
C GLY A 97 9.14 10.72 -6.18
N ALA A 98 7.97 10.46 -5.60
CA ALA A 98 7.09 9.38 -6.03
C ALA A 98 6.07 9.85 -7.09
N ALA A 99 5.63 8.92 -7.93
CA ALA A 99 4.59 9.16 -8.93
C ALA A 99 3.18 9.21 -8.32
N GLY A 100 2.98 8.55 -7.17
CA GLY A 100 1.68 8.40 -6.52
C GLY A 100 1.80 7.75 -5.16
N LEU A 101 0.66 7.58 -4.49
CA LEU A 101 0.55 6.74 -3.30
C LEU A 101 0.59 5.27 -3.74
N GLU A 102 1.44 4.47 -3.11
CA GLU A 102 1.64 3.06 -3.47
C GLU A 102 1.51 2.14 -2.26
N VAL A 103 1.19 0.87 -2.52
CA VAL A 103 1.16 -0.16 -1.47
C VAL A 103 2.57 -0.31 -0.89
N GLY A 104 2.66 -0.30 0.44
CA GLY A 104 3.91 -0.38 1.17
C GLY A 104 4.55 0.97 1.48
N GLY A 105 4.10 2.06 0.85
CA GLY A 105 4.48 3.42 1.24
C GLY A 105 3.92 3.79 2.62
N THR A 106 4.54 4.75 3.29
CA THR A 106 4.05 5.29 4.57
C THR A 106 3.45 6.67 4.36
N LEU A 107 2.19 6.84 4.76
CA LEU A 107 1.50 8.12 4.79
C LEU A 107 1.40 8.60 6.24
N GLU A 108 1.80 9.84 6.46
CA GLU A 108 1.57 10.58 7.69
C GLU A 108 0.73 11.81 7.38
N LEU A 109 -0.35 12.01 8.12
CA LEU A 109 -1.29 13.10 7.92
C LEU A 109 -1.70 13.68 9.27
N THR A 110 -1.55 14.99 9.40
CA THR A 110 -1.86 15.73 10.62
C THR A 110 -2.80 16.88 10.31
N PHE A 111 -3.89 16.99 11.07
CA PHE A 111 -4.79 18.14 11.03
C PHE A 111 -4.17 19.26 11.88
N THR A 112 -3.75 20.38 11.27
CA THR A 112 -2.93 21.38 11.97
C THR A 112 -3.74 22.48 12.64
N HIS A 113 -4.68 23.08 11.92
CA HIS A 113 -5.55 24.16 12.41
C HIS A 113 -6.71 24.39 11.45
N ARG A 114 -7.68 25.20 11.89
CA ARG A 114 -8.75 25.73 11.03
C ARG A 114 -8.44 27.15 10.59
N GLU A 115 -9.03 27.56 9.47
CA GLU A 115 -8.99 28.95 9.04
C GLU A 115 -9.53 29.89 10.12
N ASP A 116 -10.70 29.57 10.65
CA ASP A 116 -11.25 30.16 11.87
C ASP A 116 -11.27 29.07 12.97
N PRO A 117 -10.56 29.27 14.09
CA PRO A 117 -10.47 28.27 15.16
C PRO A 117 -11.79 28.04 15.90
N ASP A 118 -12.68 29.02 15.93
CA ASP A 118 -13.97 28.97 16.63
C ASP A 118 -15.09 28.38 15.75
N ASP A 119 -14.97 28.47 14.43
CA ASP A 119 -15.92 27.87 13.48
C ASP A 119 -15.56 26.43 13.07
N LYS A 120 -16.35 25.46 13.53
CA LYS A 120 -16.18 24.04 13.19
C LYS A 120 -16.44 23.74 11.70
N ARG A 121 -17.11 24.63 10.97
CA ARG A 121 -17.34 24.50 9.52
C ARG A 121 -16.20 25.10 8.69
N SER A 122 -15.34 25.89 9.31
CA SER A 122 -14.20 26.49 8.63
C SER A 122 -13.21 25.46 8.15
N ARG A 123 -12.53 25.83 7.06
CA ARG A 123 -11.59 24.99 6.33
C ARG A 123 -10.52 24.43 7.27
N LYS A 124 -10.23 23.14 7.11
CA LYS A 124 -9.10 22.47 7.75
C LYS A 124 -7.81 22.64 6.94
N PHE A 125 -6.71 22.90 7.64
CA PHE A 125 -5.35 22.85 7.10
C PHE A 125 -4.67 21.55 7.52
N TRP A 126 -3.84 21.02 6.63
CA TRP A 126 -3.22 19.71 6.80
C TRP A 126 -1.72 19.81 6.63
N GLN A 127 -1.01 18.95 7.34
CA GLN A 127 0.37 18.63 7.06
C GLN A 127 0.43 17.17 6.62
N ALA A 128 0.98 16.93 5.44
CA ALA A 128 1.14 15.59 4.89
C ALA A 128 2.63 15.30 4.70
N LYS A 129 3.03 14.08 5.02
CA LYS A 129 4.35 13.52 4.72
C LYS A 129 4.18 12.14 4.13
N TYR A 130 4.97 11.85 3.10
CA TYR A 130 4.93 10.58 2.40
C TYR A 130 6.35 10.00 2.31
N ILE A 131 6.46 8.68 2.51
CA ILE A 131 7.67 7.91 2.32
C ILE A 131 7.34 6.79 1.30
N PRO A 132 8.00 6.75 0.13
CA PRO A 132 7.74 5.72 -0.88
C PRO A 132 8.04 4.32 -0.36
N ALA A 133 7.46 3.28 -0.95
CA ALA A 133 7.59 1.91 -0.44
C ALA A 133 9.06 1.44 -0.33
N GLY A 134 9.88 1.75 -1.35
CA GLY A 134 11.30 1.44 -1.34
C GLY A 134 12.06 2.08 -0.17
N ASN A 135 11.76 3.34 0.15
CA ASN A 135 12.37 4.05 1.27
C ASN A 135 11.79 3.60 2.61
N ALA A 136 10.50 3.29 2.67
CA ALA A 136 9.83 2.83 3.88
C ALA A 136 10.38 1.47 4.33
N ALA A 137 10.71 0.57 3.38
CA ALA A 137 11.36 -0.70 3.67
C ALA A 137 12.73 -0.54 4.35
N LEU A 138 13.47 0.54 4.04
CA LEU A 138 14.78 0.84 4.64
C LEU A 138 14.67 1.51 6.02
N MET A 139 13.50 2.05 6.38
CA MET A 139 13.28 2.80 7.63
C MET A 139 12.46 2.03 8.67
N ALA A 140 11.89 0.87 8.31
CA ALA A 140 11.16 0.02 9.25
C ALA A 140 12.15 -0.63 10.24
N PRO A 141 11.91 -0.56 11.57
CA PRO A 141 12.62 -1.43 12.48
C PRO A 141 12.32 -2.87 12.09
N GLU A 142 13.34 -3.71 12.05
CA GLU A 142 13.29 -5.13 11.74
C GLU A 142 12.45 -5.86 12.81
N VAL A 143 11.12 -5.69 12.78
CA VAL A 143 10.21 -6.47 13.62
C VAL A 143 10.13 -7.85 13.00
N GLY A 144 11.05 -8.72 13.40
CA GLY A 144 10.86 -10.17 13.40
C GLY A 144 10.59 -10.82 12.05
N GLY A 145 11.31 -10.45 11.01
CA GLY A 145 11.56 -11.34 9.87
C GLY A 145 12.96 -11.90 10.03
N GLN A 146 13.08 -13.18 10.38
CA GLN A 146 14.37 -13.87 10.49
C GLN A 146 15.32 -13.47 9.34
N PRO A 147 16.60 -13.18 9.60
CA PRO A 147 17.58 -13.20 8.53
C PRO A 147 17.54 -14.60 7.94
N THR A 148 17.04 -14.75 6.71
CA THR A 148 17.26 -15.98 5.95
C THR A 148 18.75 -16.04 5.68
N ALA A 149 19.48 -16.67 6.61
CA ALA A 149 20.82 -17.18 6.39
C ALA A 149 20.82 -17.97 5.07
N PRO A 150 21.91 -17.93 4.28
CA PRO A 150 22.01 -18.68 3.04
C PRO A 150 21.82 -20.18 3.36
N ALA A 151 20.67 -20.72 2.95
CA ALA A 151 20.39 -22.14 3.06
C ALA A 151 21.37 -22.89 2.15
N THR A 152 22.30 -23.61 2.78
CA THR A 152 23.16 -24.58 2.11
C THR A 152 22.26 -25.64 1.46
N PRO A 153 22.41 -25.97 0.16
CA PRO A 153 21.58 -27.00 -0.45
C PRO A 153 21.89 -28.36 0.20
N PRO A 154 20.87 -29.14 0.60
CA PRO A 154 21.09 -30.51 1.03
C PRO A 154 21.54 -31.36 -0.16
N PRO A 155 22.44 -32.35 0.05
CA PRO A 155 22.86 -33.25 -1.01
C PRO A 155 21.70 -34.15 -1.45
N SER A 156 21.50 -34.24 -2.76
CA SER A 156 20.53 -35.11 -3.42
C SER A 156 20.89 -36.58 -3.19
N ALA A 157 19.98 -37.36 -2.64
CA ALA A 157 20.01 -38.83 -2.68
C ALA A 157 18.93 -39.35 -3.63
N PRO A 158 19.18 -40.40 -4.45
CA PRO A 158 18.28 -40.78 -5.53
C PRO A 158 17.19 -41.78 -5.10
N ALA A 159 15.98 -41.53 -5.60
CA ALA A 159 14.93 -42.44 -6.03
C ALA A 159 14.42 -43.56 -5.09
N ALA A 160 13.13 -43.47 -4.73
CA ALA A 160 12.19 -44.60 -4.66
C ALA A 160 10.72 -44.12 -4.80
N GLN A 161 10.08 -44.49 -5.90
CA GLN A 161 8.60 -44.70 -6.00
C GLN A 161 8.23 -46.04 -5.31
N PRO A 162 6.95 -46.41 -5.06
CA PRO A 162 5.67 -45.69 -5.17
C PRO A 162 4.73 -45.89 -3.93
N ALA A 163 3.66 -45.08 -3.79
CA ALA A 163 2.30 -45.54 -3.44
C ALA A 163 1.32 -44.35 -3.37
N SER A 164 0.24 -44.45 -4.14
CA SER A 164 -0.82 -43.46 -4.33
C SER A 164 -1.87 -43.53 -3.21
N ALA A 165 -2.16 -42.40 -2.58
CA ALA A 165 -3.40 -42.16 -1.83
C ALA A 165 -3.93 -40.75 -2.20
N PRO A 166 -5.22 -40.59 -2.54
CA PRO A 166 -5.75 -39.32 -2.99
C PRO A 166 -6.02 -38.39 -1.79
N VAL A 167 -5.22 -37.33 -1.67
CA VAL A 167 -5.54 -36.16 -0.83
C VAL A 167 -6.23 -35.09 -1.70
N PRO A 168 -7.23 -34.36 -1.16
CA PRO A 168 -8.03 -33.42 -1.95
C PRO A 168 -7.17 -32.27 -2.47
N THR A 169 -7.29 -31.99 -3.77
CA THR A 169 -6.66 -30.88 -4.46
C THR A 169 -7.15 -29.53 -3.95
N ALA A 170 -6.29 -28.81 -3.22
CA ALA A 170 -6.37 -27.35 -3.18
C ALA A 170 -5.99 -26.78 -4.56
N PRO A 171 -6.63 -25.71 -5.06
CA PRO A 171 -6.33 -25.16 -6.37
C PRO A 171 -4.87 -24.71 -6.45
N ALA A 172 -4.20 -25.16 -7.51
CA ALA A 172 -2.85 -24.77 -7.86
C ALA A 172 -2.72 -23.24 -7.85
N ALA A 173 -1.88 -22.72 -6.94
CA ALA A 173 -1.28 -21.42 -7.13
C ALA A 173 -0.47 -21.50 -8.43
N ALA A 174 -0.83 -20.65 -9.40
CA ALA A 174 -0.06 -20.46 -10.61
C ALA A 174 1.42 -20.25 -10.26
N PRO A 175 2.37 -20.78 -11.04
CA PRO A 175 3.78 -20.60 -10.75
C PRO A 175 4.10 -19.11 -10.81
N ALA A 176 4.34 -18.51 -9.64
CA ALA A 176 4.98 -17.22 -9.56
C ALA A 176 6.36 -17.38 -10.19
N GLN A 177 6.50 -16.91 -11.44
CA GLN A 177 7.77 -16.91 -12.14
C GLN A 177 8.78 -16.20 -11.26
N GLN A 178 9.76 -16.95 -10.77
CA GLN A 178 10.80 -16.40 -9.93
C GLN A 178 11.57 -15.36 -10.78
N PRO A 179 11.93 -14.20 -10.21
CA PRO A 179 12.57 -13.12 -10.96
C PRO A 179 13.86 -13.56 -11.65
N ALA A 180 14.53 -14.61 -11.16
CA ALA A 180 15.69 -15.22 -11.79
C ALA A 180 15.39 -15.96 -13.10
N ASP A 181 14.23 -16.63 -13.23
CA ASP A 181 13.82 -17.27 -14.49
C ASP A 181 13.39 -16.23 -15.52
N LEU A 182 12.74 -15.16 -15.08
CA LEU A 182 12.45 -14.02 -15.92
C LEU A 182 13.75 -13.37 -16.43
N ALA A 183 14.76 -13.20 -15.57
CA ALA A 183 16.06 -12.66 -15.98
C ALA A 183 16.73 -13.49 -17.08
N ARG A 184 16.73 -14.83 -16.95
CA ARG A 184 17.30 -15.73 -17.97
C ARG A 184 16.54 -15.65 -19.29
N GLN A 185 15.22 -15.55 -19.25
CA GLN A 185 14.41 -15.35 -20.45
C GLN A 185 14.72 -14.01 -21.13
N LEU A 186 14.91 -12.94 -20.34
CA LEU A 186 15.26 -11.62 -20.86
C LEU A 186 16.68 -11.59 -21.46
N PHE A 187 17.63 -12.32 -20.89
CA PHE A 187 18.94 -12.49 -21.52
C PHE A 187 18.87 -13.29 -22.83
N ALA A 188 18.06 -14.34 -22.90
CA ALA A 188 17.89 -15.14 -24.11
C ALA A 188 17.31 -14.34 -25.29
N VAL A 189 16.56 -13.27 -25.02
CA VAL A 189 16.06 -12.34 -26.04
C VAL A 189 17.00 -11.16 -26.31
N GLY A 190 18.21 -11.16 -25.72
CA GLY A 190 19.28 -10.22 -26.02
C GLY A 190 19.26 -8.91 -25.23
N LEU A 191 18.55 -8.83 -24.09
CA LEU A 191 18.55 -7.62 -23.26
C LEU A 191 19.84 -7.49 -22.43
N ASP A 192 20.25 -6.23 -22.22
CA ASP A 192 21.41 -5.85 -21.42
C ASP A 192 21.09 -5.86 -19.91
N ASP A 193 22.12 -6.02 -19.07
CA ASP A 193 21.97 -6.22 -17.61
C ASP A 193 21.14 -5.12 -16.94
N ALA A 194 21.31 -3.87 -17.37
CA ALA A 194 20.55 -2.74 -16.83
C ALA A 194 19.04 -2.86 -17.10
N GLN A 195 18.68 -3.39 -18.28
CA GLN A 195 17.28 -3.60 -18.66
C GLN A 195 16.69 -4.81 -17.93
N VAL A 196 17.49 -5.87 -17.74
CA VAL A 196 17.09 -7.05 -16.98
C VAL A 196 16.91 -6.72 -15.50
N ALA A 197 17.81 -5.94 -14.90
CA ALA A 197 17.67 -5.44 -13.53
C ALA A 197 16.37 -4.62 -13.36
N GLY A 198 16.10 -3.72 -14.31
CA GLY A 198 14.86 -2.92 -14.30
C GLY A 198 13.58 -3.75 -14.46
N ALA A 199 13.61 -4.81 -15.27
CA ALA A 199 12.44 -5.65 -15.54
C ALA A 199 12.18 -6.72 -14.46
N THR A 200 13.22 -7.18 -13.77
CA THR A 200 13.14 -8.26 -12.77
C THR A 200 13.19 -7.76 -11.33
N GLY A 201 13.57 -6.50 -11.12
CA GLY A 201 13.82 -5.94 -9.79
C GLY A 201 15.02 -6.58 -9.09
N LEU A 202 15.87 -7.32 -9.82
CA LEU A 202 17.09 -7.93 -9.29
C LEU A 202 18.22 -6.90 -9.24
N ASP A 203 19.05 -7.00 -8.20
CA ASP A 203 20.25 -6.19 -8.06
C ASP A 203 21.23 -6.43 -9.22
N ALA A 204 21.95 -5.39 -9.63
CA ALA A 204 22.92 -5.46 -10.73
C ALA A 204 23.98 -6.56 -10.51
N ALA A 205 24.38 -6.81 -9.26
CA ALA A 205 25.29 -7.91 -8.92
C ALA A 205 24.66 -9.29 -9.13
N VAL A 206 23.36 -9.44 -8.85
CA VAL A 206 22.61 -10.69 -9.05
C VAL A 206 22.37 -10.96 -10.53
N VAL A 207 22.06 -9.90 -11.30
CA VAL A 207 21.88 -9.98 -12.76
C VAL A 207 23.18 -10.37 -13.46
N ALA A 208 24.31 -9.78 -13.07
CA ALA A 208 25.62 -10.15 -13.58
C ALA A 208 26.00 -11.61 -13.25
N ALA A 209 25.65 -12.09 -12.06
CA ALA A 209 25.85 -13.49 -11.67
C ALA A 209 24.95 -14.47 -12.45
N LEU A 210 23.74 -14.06 -12.84
CA LEU A 210 22.83 -14.88 -13.64
C LEU A 210 23.26 -14.96 -15.12
N ARG A 211 23.89 -13.91 -15.65
CA ARG A 211 24.45 -13.89 -17.01
C ARG A 211 25.68 -14.79 -17.15
N THR A 212 26.52 -14.88 -16.12
CA THR A 212 27.71 -15.77 -16.14
C THR A 212 27.37 -17.24 -15.91
N ALA A 213 26.15 -17.53 -15.41
CA ALA A 213 25.65 -18.88 -15.17
C ALA A 213 24.74 -19.43 -16.29
N ALA A 214 24.54 -18.68 -17.39
CA ALA A 214 23.77 -19.05 -18.57
C ALA A 214 24.70 -19.36 -19.75
#